data_AF-A0A8J3TZV1-F1
#
_entry.id   AF-A0A8J3TZV1-F1
#
_cell.length_a   1.000
_cell.length_b   1.000
_cell.length_c   1.000
_cell.angle_alpha   90.00
_cell.angle_beta   90.00
_cell.angle_gamma   90.00
#
_symmetry.space_group_name_H-M   'P 1'
#
loop_
_entity.id
_entity.type
_entity.pdbx_description
1 polymer ?
#
loop_
_entity_poly.entity_id
_entity_poly.type
_entity_poly.pdbx_seq_one_letter_code
_entity_poly.pdbx_strand_id
1 'polypeptide(L)'
;MDRADYEDVAGVLRSLLIRLDDRLPGKGLNLIAEFIDANELGLALEQMADVLSEEELPLTAGERADMLALVDRMQMGDRVPRALSFCPDR
;
A
#
# COMPACT_ATOMS: atom_id res chain seq x y z
N MET A 1 10.97 -5.08 14.78
CA MET A 1 9.66 -4.44 14.82
C MET A 1 9.06 -4.70 16.18
N ASP A 2 8.93 -3.66 16.99
CA ASP A 2 8.18 -3.74 18.25
C ASP A 2 6.72 -3.31 18.01
N ARG A 3 5.88 -3.35 19.05
CA ARG A 3 4.47 -3.00 18.93
C ARG A 3 4.24 -1.56 18.44
N ALA A 4 5.09 -0.60 18.85
CA ALA A 4 4.95 0.78 18.42
C ALA A 4 5.27 0.92 16.92
N ASP A 5 6.30 0.21 16.47
CA ASP A 5 6.68 0.13 15.06
C ASP A 5 5.56 -0.48 14.18
N TYR A 6 4.84 -1.50 14.68
CA TYR A 6 3.65 -2.05 14.02
C TYR A 6 2.49 -1.05 13.96
N GLU A 7 2.18 -0.38 15.08
CA GLU A 7 1.08 0.59 15.16
C GLU A 7 1.34 1.79 14.22
N ASP A 8 2.59 2.24 14.12
CA ASP A 8 3.02 3.27 13.17
C ASP A 8 2.79 2.83 11.71
N VAL A 9 3.28 1.64 11.32
CA VAL A 9 3.12 1.12 9.95
C VAL A 9 1.64 0.97 9.60
N ALA A 10 0.84 0.45 10.52
CA ALA A 10 -0.59 0.30 10.32
C ALA A 10 -1.30 1.67 10.18
N GLY A 11 -0.84 2.70 10.89
CA GLY A 11 -1.34 4.06 10.76
C GLY A 11 -1.02 4.68 9.40
N VAL A 12 0.19 4.48 8.89
CA VAL A 12 0.60 4.95 7.56
C VAL A 12 -0.19 4.22 6.47
N LEU A 13 -0.36 2.90 6.56
CA LEU A 13 -1.17 2.12 5.61
C LEU A 13 -2.62 2.59 5.55
N ARG A 14 -3.26 2.85 6.70
CA ARG A 14 -4.63 3.41 6.73
C ARG A 14 -4.70 4.79 6.08
N SER A 15 -3.71 5.65 6.35
CA SER A 15 -3.63 6.98 5.75
C SER A 15 -3.46 6.91 4.22
N LEU A 16 -2.66 5.96 3.73
CA LEU A 16 -2.47 5.70 2.30
C LEU A 16 -3.76 5.18 1.66
N LEU A 17 -4.44 4.21 2.32
CA LEU A 17 -5.72 3.66 1.87
C LEU A 17 -6.79 4.74 1.68
N ILE A 18 -6.89 5.70 2.60
CA ILE A 18 -7.81 6.84 2.50
C ILE A 18 -7.47 7.72 1.29
N ARG A 19 -6.19 7.99 1.04
CA ARG A 19 -5.77 8.80 -0.13
C ARG A 19 -6.06 8.11 -1.45
N LEU A 20 -6.01 6.78 -1.47
CA LEU A 20 -6.21 5.94 -2.66
C LEU A 20 -7.66 5.47 -2.85
N ASP A 21 -8.59 5.85 -1.97
CA ASP A 21 -10.00 5.39 -1.99
C ASP A 21 -10.68 5.60 -3.35
N ASP A 22 -10.38 6.72 -4.03
CA ASP A 22 -10.92 7.03 -5.36
C ASP A 22 -10.44 6.09 -6.48
N ARG A 23 -9.34 5.37 -6.24
CA ARG A 23 -8.65 4.48 -7.18
C ARG A 23 -8.76 3.01 -6.81
N LEU A 24 -9.19 2.71 -5.59
CA LEU A 24 -9.37 1.34 -5.13
C LEU A 24 -10.85 0.96 -5.23
N PRO A 25 -11.25 0.01 -6.09
CA PRO A 25 -12.64 -0.43 -6.16
C PRO A 25 -13.07 -0.95 -4.78
N GLY A 26 -14.31 -0.66 -4.37
CA GLY A 26 -14.76 -0.88 -2.98
C GLY A 26 -14.52 -2.28 -2.41
N LYS A 27 -14.53 -3.33 -3.25
CA LYS A 27 -14.16 -4.69 -2.83
C LYS A 27 -12.67 -4.82 -2.46
N GLY A 28 -11.79 -4.19 -3.23
CA GLY A 28 -10.35 -4.15 -2.95
C GLY A 28 -10.05 -3.36 -1.67
N LEU A 29 -10.70 -2.21 -1.49
CA LEU A 29 -10.54 -1.39 -0.29
C LEU A 29 -10.90 -2.14 1.00
N ASN A 30 -12.03 -2.86 1.02
CA ASN A 30 -12.45 -3.63 2.18
C ASN A 30 -11.44 -4.75 2.50
N LEU A 31 -10.97 -5.48 1.50
CA LEU A 31 -9.98 -6.55 1.68
C LEU A 31 -8.66 -6.00 2.24
N ILE A 32 -8.20 -4.86 1.73
CA ILE A 32 -6.98 -4.21 2.22
C ILE A 32 -7.15 -3.76 3.68
N ALA A 33 -8.31 -3.19 4.04
CA ALA A 33 -8.60 -2.81 5.42
C ALA A 33 -8.60 -4.02 6.37
N GLU A 34 -9.19 -5.15 5.94
CA GLU A 34 -9.19 -6.41 6.69
C GLU A 34 -7.78 -6.92 6.96
N PHE A 35 -6.86 -6.86 5.99
CA PHE A 35 -5.45 -7.21 6.19
C PHE A 35 -4.76 -6.31 7.22
N ILE A 36 -5.04 -5.00 7.20
CA ILE A 36 -4.46 -4.08 8.19
C ILE A 36 -4.99 -4.41 9.59
N ASP A 37 -6.28 -4.69 9.72
CA ASP A 37 -6.90 -5.05 11.01
C ASP A 37 -6.41 -6.41 11.55
N ALA A 38 -6.05 -7.33 10.65
CA ALA A 38 -5.43 -8.61 10.99
C ALA A 38 -3.90 -8.54 11.24
N ASN A 39 -3.30 -7.35 11.16
CA ASN A 39 -1.85 -7.12 11.26
C ASN A 39 -1.03 -7.79 10.12
N GLU A 40 -1.67 -8.07 8.99
CA GLU A 40 -1.04 -8.56 7.75
C GLU A 40 -0.55 -7.39 6.89
N LEU A 41 0.27 -6.50 7.48
CA LEU A 41 0.61 -5.18 6.92
C LEU A 41 1.34 -5.24 5.58
N GLY A 42 2.24 -6.21 5.40
CA GLY A 42 2.93 -6.44 4.13
C GLY A 42 1.96 -6.87 3.03
N LEU A 43 1.00 -7.76 3.35
CA LEU A 43 -0.02 -8.23 2.41
C LEU A 43 -0.99 -7.10 2.03
N ALA A 44 -1.34 -6.23 2.98
CA ALA A 44 -2.13 -5.03 2.69
C ALA A 44 -1.44 -4.12 1.65
N LEU A 45 -0.13 -3.89 1.80
CA LEU A 45 0.64 -3.08 0.86
C LEU A 45 0.77 -3.74 -0.52
N GLU A 46 1.01 -5.05 -0.56
CA GLU A 46 1.03 -5.82 -1.80
C GLU A 46 -0.31 -5.73 -2.53
N GLN A 47 -1.42 -5.92 -1.81
CA GLN A 47 -2.75 -5.86 -2.39
C GLN A 47 -3.10 -4.46 -2.93
N MET A 48 -2.66 -3.38 -2.24
CA MET A 48 -2.78 -2.02 -2.79
C MET A 48 -2.01 -1.88 -4.10
N ALA A 49 -0.74 -2.32 -4.12
CA ALA A 49 0.12 -2.19 -5.29
C ALA A 49 -0.40 -3.01 -6.47
N ASP A 50 -0.91 -4.23 -6.23
CA ASP A 50 -1.49 -5.10 -7.24
C ASP A 50 -2.69 -4.42 -7.91
N VAL A 51 -3.68 -3.95 -7.13
CA VAL A 51 -4.87 -3.26 -7.66
C VAL A 51 -4.51 -2.03 -8.48
N LEU A 52 -3.58 -1.20 -7.99
CA LEU A 52 -3.13 -0.01 -8.71
C LEU A 52 -2.46 -0.38 -10.04
N SER A 53 -1.64 -1.44 -10.04
CA SER A 53 -0.88 -1.88 -11.21
C SER A 53 -1.73 -2.59 -12.26
N GLU A 54 -2.74 -3.36 -11.84
CA GLU A 54 -3.64 -4.10 -12.75
C GLU A 54 -4.42 -3.15 -13.66
N GLU A 55 -4.81 -1.98 -13.14
CA GLU A 55 -5.58 -0.96 -13.84
C GLU A 55 -4.69 0.23 -14.30
N GLU A 56 -3.36 0.10 -14.16
CA GLU A 56 -2.36 1.14 -14.47
C GLU A 56 -2.74 2.53 -13.92
N LEU A 57 -3.23 2.58 -12.68
CA LEU A 57 -3.77 3.79 -12.06
C LEU A 57 -2.66 4.77 -11.68
N PRO A 58 -2.83 6.08 -11.94
CA PRO A 58 -1.78 7.05 -11.71
C PRO A 58 -1.54 7.29 -10.21
N LEU A 59 -0.27 7.46 -9.87
CA LEU A 59 0.21 7.79 -8.52
C LEU A 59 0.92 9.13 -8.51
N THR A 60 0.72 9.89 -7.45
CA THR A 60 1.58 11.04 -7.16
C THR A 60 2.97 10.56 -6.70
N ALA A 61 3.98 11.41 -6.87
CA ALA A 61 5.32 11.13 -6.35
C ALA A 61 5.33 10.85 -4.84
N GLY A 62 4.44 11.51 -4.07
CA GLY A 62 4.30 11.29 -2.63
C GLY A 62 3.75 9.92 -2.29
N GLU A 63 2.67 9.49 -2.96
CA GLU A 63 2.08 8.15 -2.74
C GLU A 63 3.07 7.05 -3.09
N ARG A 64 3.78 7.19 -4.22
CA ARG A 64 4.84 6.26 -4.62
C ARG A 64 5.95 6.20 -3.57
N ALA A 65 6.43 7.34 -3.10
CA ALA A 65 7.50 7.42 -2.10
C ALA A 65 7.07 6.79 -0.77
N ASP A 66 5.84 7.04 -0.31
CA ASP A 66 5.30 6.45 0.92
C ASP A 66 5.24 4.92 0.83
N MET A 67 4.76 4.38 -0.30
CA MET A 67 4.71 2.93 -0.52
C MET A 67 6.10 2.30 -0.53
N LEU A 68 7.08 2.94 -1.18
CA LEU A 68 8.46 2.45 -1.20
C LEU A 68 9.12 2.54 0.19
N ALA A 69 8.87 3.60 0.95
CA ALA A 69 9.37 3.71 2.32
C ALA A 69 8.80 2.62 3.24
N LEU A 70 7.55 2.21 3.02
CA LEU A 70 6.94 1.09 3.73
C LEU A 70 7.59 -0.26 3.36
N VAL A 71 7.94 -0.47 2.09
CA VAL A 71 8.70 -1.65 1.64
C VAL A 71 10.02 -1.74 2.37
N ASP A 72 10.78 -0.64 2.42
CA ASP A 72 12.08 -0.57 3.10
C ASP A 72 11.92 -0.83 4.61
N ARG A 73 10.93 -0.19 5.24
CA ARG A 73 10.68 -0.32 6.69
C ARG A 73 10.26 -1.73 7.10
N MET A 74 9.44 -2.39 6.28
CA MET A 74 9.00 -3.77 6.51
C MET A 74 9.98 -4.82 5.96
N GLN A 75 11.10 -4.39 5.34
CA GLN A 75 12.10 -5.25 4.71
C GLN A 75 11.48 -6.21 3.68
N MET A 76 10.52 -5.70 2.91
CA MET A 76 9.83 -6.46 1.87
C MET A 76 10.69 -6.59 0.61
N GLY A 77 10.36 -7.57 -0.23
CA GLY A 77 11.01 -7.76 -1.54
C GLY A 77 10.44 -6.85 -2.63
N ASP A 78 10.86 -7.12 -3.87
CA ASP A 78 10.59 -6.25 -5.02
C ASP A 78 9.16 -6.30 -5.58
N ARG A 79 8.23 -7.05 -4.96
CA ARG A 79 6.86 -7.19 -5.49
C ARG A 79 6.17 -5.83 -5.61
N VAL A 80 6.16 -5.05 -4.53
CA VAL A 80 5.55 -3.71 -4.50
C VAL A 80 6.30 -2.76 -5.45
N PRO A 81 7.62 -2.56 -5.37
CA PRO A 81 8.34 -1.71 -6.33
C PRO A 81 8.08 -2.06 -7.79
N ARG A 82 8.02 -3.36 -8.12
CA ARG A 82 7.72 -3.83 -9.47
C ARG A 82 6.30 -3.51 -9.89
N ALA A 83 5.30 -3.74 -9.03
CA ALA A 83 3.92 -3.38 -9.33
C ALA A 83 3.78 -1.86 -9.57
N LEU A 84 4.41 -1.04 -8.72
CA LEU A 84 4.39 0.42 -8.87
C LEU A 84 5.06 0.90 -10.17
N SER A 85 5.97 0.14 -10.77
CA SER A 85 6.59 0.51 -12.04
C SER A 85 5.61 0.55 -13.22
N PHE A 86 4.45 -0.10 -13.10
CA PHE A 86 3.36 -0.03 -14.08
C PHE A 86 2.41 1.15 -13.85
N CYS A 87 2.45 1.78 -12.67
CA CYS A 87 1.61 2.93 -12.36
C CYS A 87 2.23 4.21 -12.95
N PRO A 88 1.54 4.97 -13.82
CA PRO A 88 2.03 6.23 -14.35
C PRO A 88 2.06 7.32 -13.27
N ASP A 89 2.78 8.41 -13.54
CA ASP A 89 2.78 9.58 -12.66
C ASP A 89 1.51 10.42 -12.88
N ARG A 90 0.92 10.91 -11.79
CA ARG A 90 -0.28 11.76 -11.77
C ARG A 90 0.02 13.25 -12.00
#